data_AF-A0A959QX23-F1
#
_entry.id   AF-A0A959QX23-F1
#
_cell.length_a   1.000
_cell.length_b   1.000
_cell.length_c   1.000
_cell.angle_alpha   90.00
_cell.angle_beta   90.00
_cell.angle_gamma   90.00
#
_symmetry.space_group_name_H-M   'P 1'
#
loop_
_entity.id
_entity.type
_entity.pdbx_description
1 polymer ?
#
loop_
_entity_poly.entity_id
_entity_poly.type
_entity_poly.pdbx_seq_one_letter_code
_entity_poly.pdbx_strand_id
1 'polypeptide(L)'
;MNYNNFKLYRMKAYWVCTLVLIFILNGCNAQDNNLKEKSIILTNQSIALRDFAINADIIDSDTESYWAYEYADSILSSIDLSGKTYVKDLNKIYSAYTHIFYGMSYTKSILAISRGDKYSLEELNRTIIQPSTKDIADYHSLAKNELASIYSMINFYKVSRMPRYNDMYTLFQNDSLESENTFKNYPAKTAYRVVSFENKKLYFKTFVGLIIDIYSINNQNTEESDYNKYVQGLIKLGEEMDKIPSNYDAILNLSEQEYYEHILKSSEVQKSMLNLLVTEIKTLKQRNE
;
A
#
# COMPACT_ATOMS: atom_id res chain seq x y z
N MET A 1 9.12 -69.04 -0.89
CA MET A 1 8.84 -67.62 -1.17
C MET A 1 9.85 -67.14 -2.21
N ASN A 2 9.39 -66.71 -3.39
CA ASN A 2 10.22 -66.55 -4.59
C ASN A 2 11.15 -65.32 -4.51
N TYR A 3 12.46 -65.53 -4.59
CA TYR A 3 13.51 -64.49 -4.44
C TYR A 3 13.34 -63.31 -5.42
N ASN A 4 12.76 -63.57 -6.60
CA ASN A 4 12.49 -62.55 -7.62
C ASN A 4 11.40 -61.55 -7.23
N ASN A 5 10.39 -61.97 -6.45
CA ASN A 5 9.32 -61.07 -6.00
C ASN A 5 9.83 -60.08 -4.95
N PHE A 6 10.80 -60.48 -4.13
CA PHE A 6 11.39 -59.60 -3.10
C PHE A 6 12.26 -58.50 -3.71
N LYS A 7 12.99 -58.82 -4.80
CA LYS A 7 13.83 -57.86 -5.54
C LYS A 7 12.98 -56.81 -6.27
N LEU A 8 11.86 -57.22 -6.87
CA LEU A 8 10.91 -56.31 -7.52
C LEU A 8 10.23 -55.37 -6.52
N TYR A 9 9.89 -55.87 -5.33
CA TYR A 9 9.29 -55.07 -4.27
C TYR A 9 10.25 -54.00 -3.73
N ARG A 10 11.54 -54.35 -3.53
CA ARG A 10 12.58 -53.39 -3.14
C ARG A 10 12.81 -52.30 -4.18
N MET A 11 12.81 -52.65 -5.47
CA MET A 11 12.94 -51.64 -6.53
C MET A 11 11.74 -50.67 -6.53
N LYS A 12 10.50 -51.18 -6.45
CA LYS A 12 9.31 -50.31 -6.37
C LYS A 12 9.32 -49.40 -5.14
N ALA A 13 9.69 -49.92 -3.97
CA ALA A 13 9.82 -49.12 -2.75
C ALA A 13 10.90 -48.04 -2.88
N TYR A 14 12.05 -48.37 -3.49
CA TYR A 14 13.12 -47.40 -3.74
C TYR A 14 12.65 -46.28 -4.68
N TRP A 15 12.00 -46.61 -5.79
CA TRP A 15 11.47 -45.61 -6.74
C TRP A 15 10.41 -44.69 -6.10
N VAL A 16 9.53 -45.23 -5.25
CA VAL A 16 8.55 -44.41 -4.51
C VAL A 16 9.25 -43.48 -3.52
N CYS A 17 10.24 -43.97 -2.77
CA CYS A 17 11.03 -43.13 -1.86
C CYS A 17 11.80 -42.04 -2.61
N THR A 18 12.39 -42.34 -3.77
CA THR A 18 13.10 -41.35 -4.60
C THR A 18 12.15 -40.29 -5.15
N LEU A 19 10.95 -40.67 -5.60
CA LEU A 19 9.92 -39.72 -6.06
C LEU A 19 9.42 -38.83 -4.92
N VAL A 20 9.18 -39.38 -3.73
CA VAL A 20 8.80 -38.61 -2.54
C VAL A 20 9.91 -37.65 -2.13
N LEU A 21 11.17 -38.08 -2.15
CA LEU A 21 12.33 -37.21 -1.88
C LEU A 21 12.49 -36.10 -2.91
N ILE A 22 12.28 -36.37 -4.20
CA ILE A 22 12.31 -35.34 -5.26
C ILE A 22 11.16 -34.34 -5.08
N PHE A 23 9.95 -34.81 -4.71
CA PHE A 23 8.83 -33.91 -4.41
C PHE A 23 9.05 -33.08 -3.14
N ILE A 24 9.68 -33.63 -2.10
CA ILE A 24 10.02 -32.90 -0.87
C ILE A 24 11.17 -31.91 -1.13
N LEU A 25 12.19 -32.29 -1.90
CA LEU A 25 13.32 -31.40 -2.24
C LEU A 25 12.90 -30.29 -3.20
N ASN A 26 12.05 -30.57 -4.19
CA ASN A 26 11.48 -29.54 -5.06
C ASN A 26 10.42 -28.69 -4.34
N GLY A 27 9.69 -29.27 -3.38
CA GLY A 27 8.76 -28.54 -2.51
C GLY A 27 9.48 -27.59 -1.54
N CYS A 28 10.61 -28.01 -0.96
CA CYS A 28 11.44 -27.17 -0.10
C CYS A 28 12.14 -26.04 -0.87
N ASN A 29 12.68 -26.31 -2.07
CA ASN A 29 13.41 -25.29 -2.84
C ASN A 29 12.50 -24.23 -3.49
N ALA A 30 11.21 -24.51 -3.68
CA ALA A 30 10.27 -23.55 -4.28
C ALA A 30 9.63 -22.59 -3.27
N GLN A 31 9.71 -22.88 -1.97
CA GLN A 31 8.93 -22.16 -0.94
C GLN A 31 9.72 -21.03 -0.24
N ASP A 32 11.04 -20.91 -0.46
CA ASP A 32 11.94 -20.07 0.35
C ASP A 32 12.56 -18.84 -0.33
N ASN A 33 12.46 -18.65 -1.65
CA ASN A 33 13.29 -17.61 -2.29
C ASN A 33 12.89 -16.16 -1.99
N ASN A 34 11.62 -15.89 -1.62
CA ASN A 34 11.10 -14.51 -1.47
C ASN A 34 10.63 -14.15 -0.05
N LEU A 35 10.82 -15.05 0.92
CA LEU A 35 10.32 -14.85 2.30
C LEU A 35 10.97 -13.63 2.95
N LYS A 36 12.26 -13.42 2.67
CA LYS A 36 13.04 -12.28 3.15
C LYS A 36 12.50 -10.97 2.61
N GLU A 37 12.29 -10.86 1.30
CA GLU A 37 11.78 -9.67 0.62
C GLU A 37 10.40 -9.33 1.15
N LYS A 38 9.49 -10.32 1.23
CA LYS A 38 8.15 -10.17 1.80
C LYS A 38 8.19 -9.64 3.24
N SER A 39 9.06 -10.21 4.07
CA SER A 39 9.25 -9.76 5.46
C SER A 39 9.69 -8.30 5.53
N ILE A 40 10.66 -7.90 4.70
CA ILE A 40 11.16 -6.52 4.66
C ILE A 40 10.08 -5.56 4.14
N ILE A 41 9.33 -5.93 3.10
CA ILE A 41 8.21 -5.13 2.57
C ILE A 41 7.19 -4.84 3.66
N LEU A 42 6.72 -5.89 4.35
CA LEU A 42 5.74 -5.75 5.43
C LEU A 42 6.29 -4.89 6.56
N THR A 43 7.56 -5.07 6.93
CA THR A 43 8.22 -4.29 7.98
C THR A 43 8.31 -2.81 7.62
N ASN A 44 8.80 -2.48 6.43
CA ASN A 44 8.93 -1.11 5.96
C ASN A 44 7.60 -0.37 5.96
N GLN A 45 6.57 -1.00 5.39
CA GLN A 45 5.24 -0.39 5.29
C GLN A 45 4.55 -0.28 6.65
N SER A 46 4.61 -1.32 7.49
CA SER A 46 3.90 -1.32 8.78
C SER A 46 4.47 -0.29 9.75
N ILE A 47 5.81 -0.22 9.86
CA ILE A 47 6.48 0.71 10.78
C ILE A 47 6.25 2.16 10.34
N ALA A 48 6.47 2.45 9.05
CA ALA A 48 6.30 3.81 8.54
C ALA A 48 4.84 4.27 8.64
N LEU A 49 3.88 3.40 8.35
CA LEU A 49 2.46 3.73 8.43
C LEU A 49 2.01 3.93 9.88
N ARG A 50 2.57 3.18 10.82
CA ARG A 50 2.32 3.37 12.25
C ARG A 50 2.82 4.73 12.74
N ASP A 51 4.04 5.12 12.36
CA ASP A 51 4.56 6.45 12.71
C ASP A 51 3.71 7.56 12.09
N PHE A 52 3.23 7.38 10.85
CA PHE A 52 2.28 8.30 10.24
C PHE A 52 0.97 8.41 11.02
N ALA A 53 0.35 7.29 11.40
CA ALA A 53 -0.90 7.28 12.17
C ALA A 53 -0.77 8.01 13.52
N ILE A 54 0.34 7.82 14.24
CA ILE A 54 0.61 8.48 15.52
C ILE A 54 0.70 10.00 15.36
N ASN A 55 1.23 10.48 14.24
CA ASN A 55 1.45 11.90 13.99
C ASN A 55 0.33 12.57 13.18
N ALA A 56 -0.68 11.82 12.71
CA ALA A 56 -1.81 12.39 11.97
C ALA A 56 -2.71 13.30 12.83
N ASP A 57 -2.47 13.36 14.15
CA ASP A 57 -3.24 14.12 15.15
C ASP A 57 -3.20 15.65 14.98
N ILE A 58 -2.29 16.19 14.18
CA ILE A 58 -2.19 17.64 13.96
C ILE A 58 -3.37 18.21 13.17
N ILE A 59 -4.06 17.35 12.42
CA ILE A 59 -5.26 17.72 11.69
C ILE A 59 -6.50 17.52 12.60
N ASP A 60 -6.37 16.93 13.80
CA ASP A 60 -7.49 16.29 14.49
C ASP A 60 -7.53 16.36 16.03
N SER A 61 -8.74 16.41 16.60
CA SER A 61 -8.98 16.25 18.04
C SER A 61 -10.40 15.73 18.34
N ASP A 62 -10.97 14.88 17.47
CA ASP A 62 -12.29 14.30 17.70
C ASP A 62 -12.32 12.78 17.81
N THR A 63 -13.36 12.29 18.49
CA THR A 63 -13.49 10.90 18.95
C THR A 63 -13.51 9.90 17.81
N GLU A 64 -14.10 10.26 16.67
CA GLU A 64 -14.22 9.36 15.51
C GLU A 64 -12.85 9.10 14.89
N SER A 65 -12.06 10.15 14.77
CA SER A 65 -10.71 10.05 14.22
C SER A 65 -9.73 9.36 15.15
N TYR A 66 -9.81 9.60 16.46
CA TYR A 66 -9.01 8.84 17.44
C TYR A 66 -9.31 7.34 17.35
N TRP A 67 -10.59 6.97 17.26
CA TRP A 67 -10.98 5.57 17.04
C TRP A 67 -10.34 5.00 15.76
N ALA A 68 -10.36 5.76 14.67
CA ALA A 68 -9.80 5.31 13.40
C ALA A 68 -8.28 5.09 13.47
N TYR A 69 -7.54 5.98 14.12
CA TYR A 69 -6.09 5.84 14.31
C TYR A 69 -5.72 4.69 15.25
N GLU A 70 -6.44 4.53 16.36
CA GLU A 70 -6.25 3.39 17.28
C GLU A 70 -6.55 2.06 16.61
N TYR A 71 -7.60 2.01 15.78
CA TYR A 71 -7.93 0.81 15.02
C TYR A 71 -6.86 0.49 13.97
N ALA A 72 -6.35 1.51 13.26
CA ALA A 72 -5.22 1.34 12.36
C ALA A 72 -3.97 0.80 13.09
N ASP A 73 -3.63 1.35 14.26
CA ASP A 73 -2.52 0.86 15.08
C ASP A 73 -2.70 -0.60 15.52
N SER A 74 -3.93 -0.97 15.90
CA SER A 74 -4.30 -2.34 16.26
C SER A 74 -4.11 -3.30 15.08
N ILE A 75 -4.57 -2.93 13.88
CA ILE A 75 -4.38 -3.71 12.66
C ILE A 75 -2.89 -3.90 12.38
N LEU A 76 -2.12 -2.81 12.39
CA LEU A 76 -0.68 -2.82 12.10
C LEU A 76 0.11 -3.66 13.11
N SER A 77 -0.26 -3.61 14.38
CA SER A 77 0.35 -4.41 15.45
C SER A 77 0.04 -5.90 15.33
N SER A 78 -0.99 -6.29 14.57
CA SER A 78 -1.39 -7.69 14.34
C SER A 78 -0.70 -8.35 13.14
N ILE A 79 0.14 -7.63 12.41
CA ILE A 79 0.81 -8.12 11.20
C ILE A 79 1.92 -9.13 11.55
N ASP A 80 1.93 -10.28 10.88
CA ASP A 80 3.07 -11.21 10.95
C ASP A 80 4.19 -10.74 9.99
N LEU A 81 5.25 -10.21 10.57
CA LEU A 81 6.41 -9.70 9.83
C LEU A 81 7.30 -10.80 9.23
N SER A 82 7.01 -12.09 9.47
CA SER A 82 7.81 -13.20 8.91
C SER A 82 7.68 -13.36 7.39
N GLY A 83 6.66 -12.75 6.78
CA GLY A 83 6.36 -12.88 5.35
C GLY A 83 5.61 -14.16 4.98
N LYS A 84 5.34 -15.07 5.94
CA LYS A 84 4.61 -16.34 5.70
C LYS A 84 3.17 -16.12 5.25
N THR A 85 2.50 -15.12 5.83
CA THR A 85 1.10 -14.75 5.53
C THR A 85 1.00 -13.47 4.70
N TYR A 86 2.01 -13.22 3.84
CA TYR A 86 2.19 -11.96 3.10
C TYR A 86 0.92 -11.35 2.50
N VAL A 87 0.12 -12.10 1.75
CA VAL A 87 -1.11 -11.57 1.12
C VAL A 87 -2.12 -11.09 2.17
N LYS A 88 -2.28 -11.84 3.26
CA LYS A 88 -3.18 -11.48 4.36
C LYS A 88 -2.68 -10.24 5.09
N ASP A 89 -1.38 -10.17 5.38
CA ASP A 89 -0.82 -9.04 6.12
C ASP A 89 -0.68 -7.78 5.27
N LEU A 90 -0.44 -7.91 3.97
CA LEU A 90 -0.50 -6.78 3.04
C LEU A 90 -1.92 -6.19 2.96
N ASN A 91 -2.95 -7.05 3.01
CA ASN A 91 -4.34 -6.60 3.08
C ASN A 91 -4.62 -5.76 4.34
N LYS A 92 -4.03 -6.14 5.48
CA LYS A 92 -4.10 -5.36 6.73
C LYS A 92 -3.48 -3.98 6.56
N ILE A 93 -2.36 -3.87 5.85
CA ILE A 93 -1.71 -2.57 5.58
C ILE A 93 -2.63 -1.64 4.78
N TYR A 94 -3.29 -2.13 3.73
CA TYR A 94 -4.25 -1.32 2.96
C TYR A 94 -5.50 -0.95 3.78
N SER A 95 -5.95 -1.86 4.65
CA SER A 95 -7.01 -1.54 5.61
C SER A 95 -6.58 -0.42 6.56
N ALA A 96 -5.35 -0.47 7.10
CA ALA A 96 -4.83 0.58 7.97
C ALA A 96 -4.74 1.95 7.24
N TYR A 97 -4.28 1.98 5.99
CA TYR A 97 -4.34 3.20 5.17
C TYR A 97 -5.75 3.78 5.09
N THR A 98 -6.72 2.93 4.80
CA THR A 98 -8.14 3.34 4.68
C THR A 98 -8.62 3.99 5.98
N HIS A 99 -8.31 3.40 7.15
CA HIS A 99 -8.70 3.96 8.46
C HIS A 99 -7.98 5.27 8.76
N ILE A 100 -6.69 5.39 8.45
CA ILE A 100 -5.94 6.63 8.71
C ILE A 100 -6.53 7.78 7.90
N PHE A 101 -6.74 7.58 6.59
CA PHE A 101 -7.32 8.63 5.74
C PHE A 101 -8.81 8.86 6.01
N TYR A 102 -9.54 7.86 6.52
CA TYR A 102 -10.88 8.02 7.08
C TYR A 102 -10.87 8.98 8.26
N GLY A 103 -10.01 8.75 9.26
CA GLY A 103 -9.87 9.63 10.42
C GLY A 103 -9.51 11.04 10.01
N MET A 104 -8.49 11.19 9.15
CA MET A 104 -8.08 12.50 8.64
C MET A 104 -9.20 13.23 7.88
N SER A 105 -10.15 12.50 7.27
CA SER A 105 -11.29 13.08 6.56
C SER A 105 -12.45 13.49 7.47
N TYR A 106 -12.54 12.93 8.68
CA TYR A 106 -13.59 13.20 9.67
C TYR A 106 -13.32 14.43 10.54
N THR A 107 -12.12 15.01 10.44
CA THR A 107 -11.63 16.10 11.30
C THR A 107 -12.62 17.25 11.45
N LYS A 108 -12.84 17.71 12.70
CA LYS A 108 -13.59 18.93 13.02
C LYS A 108 -13.22 20.15 12.17
N SER A 109 -11.95 20.30 11.77
CA SER A 109 -11.48 21.41 10.92
C SER A 109 -12.08 21.34 9.51
N ILE A 110 -12.14 20.16 8.91
CA ILE A 110 -12.79 19.92 7.62
C ILE A 110 -14.32 20.11 7.73
N LEU A 111 -14.92 19.63 8.82
CA LEU A 111 -16.34 19.81 9.10
C LEU A 111 -16.71 21.27 9.45
N ALA A 112 -15.79 22.05 10.02
CA ALA A 112 -15.98 23.46 10.29
C ALA A 112 -15.92 24.29 8.99
N ILE A 113 -15.01 23.95 8.08
CA ILE A 113 -14.94 24.52 6.72
C ILE A 113 -16.21 24.18 5.93
N SER A 114 -16.83 23.01 6.15
CA SER A 114 -18.07 22.65 5.46
C SER A 114 -19.31 23.39 5.96
N ARG A 115 -19.34 23.84 7.22
CA ARG A 115 -20.43 24.68 7.74
C ARG A 115 -20.50 26.05 7.06
N GLY A 116 -19.44 26.46 6.36
CA GLY A 116 -19.38 27.67 5.53
C GLY A 116 -19.64 27.47 4.04
N ASP A 117 -19.87 26.24 3.54
CA ASP A 117 -19.91 25.93 2.10
C ASP A 117 -21.06 25.00 1.68
N LYS A 118 -21.24 24.89 0.35
CA LYS A 118 -22.34 24.20 -0.35
C LYS A 118 -22.49 22.69 -0.09
N TYR A 119 -21.63 22.05 0.70
CA TYR A 119 -21.73 20.62 0.99
C TYR A 119 -22.30 20.42 2.40
N SER A 120 -23.42 19.71 2.48
CA SER A 120 -23.97 19.32 3.78
C SER A 120 -23.05 18.33 4.50
N LEU A 121 -23.09 18.31 5.85
CA LEU A 121 -22.42 17.29 6.66
C LEU A 121 -22.78 15.87 6.21
N GLU A 122 -24.02 15.68 5.74
CA GLU A 122 -24.51 14.42 5.20
C GLU A 122 -23.82 14.03 3.88
N GLU A 123 -23.58 14.98 2.98
CA GLU A 123 -22.83 14.73 1.73
C GLU A 123 -21.36 14.42 1.99
N LEU A 124 -20.75 15.06 2.98
CA LEU A 124 -19.37 14.76 3.38
C LEU A 124 -19.26 13.36 4.00
N ASN A 125 -20.17 13.01 4.91
CA ASN A 125 -20.21 11.66 5.47
C ASN A 125 -20.46 10.58 4.40
N ARG A 126 -21.21 10.89 3.33
CA ARG A 126 -21.39 9.98 2.18
C ARG A 126 -20.14 9.84 1.31
N THR A 127 -19.23 10.81 1.34
CA THR A 127 -17.96 10.76 0.60
C THR A 127 -16.83 10.07 1.35
N ILE A 128 -16.94 9.95 2.68
CA ILE A 128 -15.94 9.28 3.49
C ILE A 128 -16.19 7.77 3.43
N ILE A 129 -15.22 7.03 2.90
CA ILE A 129 -15.32 5.58 2.72
C ILE A 129 -15.14 4.90 4.07
N GLN A 130 -16.18 4.22 4.55
CA GLN A 130 -16.01 3.36 5.71
C GLN A 130 -15.09 2.17 5.36
N PRO A 131 -14.05 1.92 6.16
CA PRO A 131 -13.19 0.79 5.95
C PRO A 131 -13.91 -0.55 6.17
N SER A 132 -13.60 -1.55 5.34
CA SER A 132 -14.05 -2.92 5.54
C SER A 132 -13.21 -3.61 6.64
N THR A 133 -13.89 -4.22 7.61
CA THR A 133 -13.26 -5.02 8.68
C THR A 133 -13.18 -6.51 8.36
N LYS A 134 -13.61 -6.93 7.15
CA LYS A 134 -13.64 -8.34 6.77
C LYS A 134 -12.27 -8.83 6.29
N ASP A 135 -11.75 -9.87 6.97
CA ASP A 135 -10.58 -10.65 6.55
C ASP A 135 -10.95 -11.52 5.33
N ILE A 136 -10.82 -10.98 4.12
CA ILE A 136 -10.98 -11.75 2.87
C ILE A 136 -9.66 -11.66 2.10
N ALA A 137 -8.90 -12.75 2.10
CA ALA A 137 -7.58 -12.81 1.49
C ALA A 137 -7.61 -13.66 0.20
N ASP A 138 -8.09 -13.06 -0.88
CA ASP A 138 -7.76 -13.48 -2.23
C ASP A 138 -7.15 -12.30 -3.01
N TYR A 139 -6.49 -12.58 -4.13
CA TYR A 139 -5.78 -11.55 -4.91
C TYR A 139 -6.72 -10.49 -5.51
N HIS A 140 -8.00 -10.81 -5.73
CA HIS A 140 -8.96 -9.86 -6.25
C HIS A 140 -9.44 -8.89 -5.15
N SER A 141 -9.71 -9.42 -3.96
CA SER A 141 -10.05 -8.66 -2.76
C SER A 141 -8.87 -7.80 -2.31
N LEU A 142 -7.63 -8.30 -2.43
CA LEU A 142 -6.42 -7.52 -2.16
C LEU A 142 -6.30 -6.32 -3.09
N ALA A 143 -6.48 -6.50 -4.41
CA ALA A 143 -6.47 -5.39 -5.37
C ALA A 143 -7.57 -4.36 -5.07
N LYS A 144 -8.78 -4.82 -4.74
CA LYS A 144 -9.89 -3.95 -4.36
C LYS A 144 -9.59 -3.13 -3.12
N ASN A 145 -8.99 -3.74 -2.10
CA ASN A 145 -8.62 -3.05 -0.87
C ASN A 145 -7.46 -2.07 -1.09
N GLU A 146 -6.50 -2.40 -1.95
CA GLU A 146 -5.43 -1.48 -2.37
C GLU A 146 -5.97 -0.26 -3.13
N LEU A 147 -6.94 -0.45 -4.03
CA LEU A 147 -7.62 0.66 -4.71
C LEU A 147 -8.47 1.48 -3.73
N ALA A 148 -9.19 0.82 -2.82
CA ALA A 148 -10.01 1.50 -1.82
C ALA A 148 -9.17 2.37 -0.88
N SER A 149 -7.96 1.94 -0.53
CA SER A 149 -7.06 2.72 0.30
C SER A 149 -6.51 3.95 -0.44
N ILE A 150 -6.21 3.85 -1.75
CA ILE A 150 -5.88 5.02 -2.58
C ILE A 150 -7.09 5.96 -2.70
N TYR A 151 -8.29 5.41 -2.91
CA TYR A 151 -9.50 6.21 -3.03
C TYR A 151 -9.82 6.95 -1.72
N SER A 152 -9.47 6.38 -0.57
CA SER A 152 -9.60 7.05 0.73
C SER A 152 -8.68 8.26 0.84
N MET A 153 -7.45 8.18 0.32
CA MET A 153 -6.57 9.35 0.19
C MET A 153 -7.22 10.42 -0.69
N ILE A 154 -7.77 10.04 -1.85
CA ILE A 154 -8.39 10.99 -2.78
C ILE A 154 -9.63 11.65 -2.18
N ASN A 155 -10.41 10.92 -1.38
CA ASN A 155 -11.50 11.53 -0.63
C ASN A 155 -10.98 12.51 0.42
N PHE A 156 -9.86 12.21 1.09
CA PHE A 156 -9.20 13.20 1.93
C PHE A 156 -8.84 14.48 1.15
N TYR A 157 -8.31 14.38 -0.07
CA TYR A 157 -8.09 15.56 -0.94
C TYR A 157 -9.38 16.34 -1.18
N LYS A 158 -10.48 15.63 -1.47
CA LYS A 158 -11.78 16.23 -1.73
C LYS A 158 -12.30 17.01 -0.53
N VAL A 159 -12.35 16.35 0.63
CA VAL A 159 -12.94 16.92 1.83
C VAL A 159 -12.08 18.04 2.41
N SER A 160 -10.75 17.90 2.33
CA SER A 160 -9.78 18.93 2.73
C SER A 160 -9.60 20.04 1.71
N ARG A 161 -10.25 19.94 0.53
CA ARG A 161 -10.15 20.89 -0.59
C ARG A 161 -8.71 21.16 -1.03
N MET A 162 -7.93 20.09 -1.06
CA MET A 162 -6.56 20.18 -1.55
C MET A 162 -6.57 20.55 -3.04
N PRO A 163 -5.70 21.47 -3.50
CA PRO A 163 -5.73 22.01 -4.86
C PRO A 163 -5.68 20.94 -5.96
N ARG A 164 -5.03 19.80 -5.68
CA ARG A 164 -4.80 18.71 -6.63
C ARG A 164 -5.90 17.65 -6.68
N TYR A 165 -7.05 17.86 -6.02
CA TYR A 165 -8.12 16.85 -5.98
C TYR A 165 -8.54 16.35 -7.38
N ASN A 166 -8.81 17.25 -8.33
CA ASN A 166 -9.27 16.87 -9.67
C ASN A 166 -8.22 16.04 -10.42
N ASP A 167 -6.94 16.39 -10.29
CA ASP A 167 -5.84 15.67 -10.92
C ASP A 167 -5.73 14.25 -10.34
N MET A 168 -5.73 14.13 -9.01
CA MET A 168 -5.63 12.84 -8.32
C MET A 168 -6.85 11.95 -8.59
N TYR A 169 -8.04 12.53 -8.62
CA TYR A 169 -9.27 11.80 -8.94
C TYR A 169 -9.26 11.28 -10.38
N THR A 170 -8.82 12.10 -11.34
CA THR A 170 -8.71 11.69 -12.75
C THR A 170 -7.72 10.55 -12.93
N LEU A 171 -6.55 10.63 -12.28
CA LEU A 171 -5.55 9.56 -12.31
C LEU A 171 -6.12 8.24 -11.76
N PHE A 172 -6.82 8.30 -10.63
CA PHE A 172 -7.44 7.11 -10.03
C PHE A 172 -8.55 6.50 -10.89
N GLN A 173 -9.40 7.31 -11.51
CA GLN A 173 -10.44 6.79 -12.41
C GLN A 173 -9.82 5.99 -13.55
N ASN A 174 -8.78 6.53 -14.19
CA ASN A 174 -8.09 5.84 -15.29
C ASN A 174 -7.47 4.51 -14.83
N ASP A 175 -6.68 4.52 -13.75
CA ASP A 175 -5.97 3.33 -13.25
C ASP A 175 -6.96 2.26 -12.71
N SER A 176 -8.08 2.67 -12.11
CA SER A 176 -9.11 1.75 -11.62
C SER A 176 -9.81 0.99 -12.75
N LEU A 177 -10.10 1.66 -13.87
CA LEU A 177 -10.70 1.04 -15.05
C LEU A 177 -9.75 0.05 -15.72
N GLU A 178 -8.47 0.42 -15.80
CA GLU A 178 -7.40 -0.46 -16.30
C GLU A 178 -7.27 -1.72 -15.43
N SER A 179 -7.27 -1.56 -14.11
CA SER A 179 -7.25 -2.67 -13.16
C SER A 179 -8.41 -3.64 -13.34
N GLU A 180 -9.65 -3.13 -13.49
CA GLU A 180 -10.82 -3.99 -13.72
C GLU A 180 -10.70 -4.79 -15.02
N ASN A 181 -10.16 -4.19 -16.08
CA ASN A 181 -9.95 -4.87 -17.35
C ASN A 181 -8.89 -5.98 -17.22
N THR A 182 -7.83 -5.75 -16.45
CA THR A 182 -6.79 -6.75 -16.20
C THR A 182 -7.33 -7.98 -15.48
N PHE A 183 -8.20 -7.82 -14.47
CA PHE A 183 -8.84 -8.95 -13.79
C PHE A 183 -9.84 -9.73 -14.65
N LYS A 184 -10.35 -9.15 -15.75
CA LYS A 184 -11.18 -9.88 -16.73
C LYS A 184 -10.34 -10.77 -17.64
N ASN A 185 -9.07 -10.41 -17.88
CA ASN A 185 -8.23 -11.02 -18.89
C ASN A 185 -7.20 -12.03 -18.33
N TYR A 186 -6.91 -11.99 -17.02
CA TYR A 186 -5.88 -12.82 -16.41
C TYR A 186 -6.36 -13.52 -15.12
N PRO A 187 -5.75 -14.68 -14.76
CA PRO A 187 -5.96 -15.28 -13.44
C PRO A 187 -5.60 -14.32 -12.31
N ALA A 188 -6.31 -14.42 -11.18
CA ALA A 188 -6.23 -13.42 -10.09
C ALA A 188 -4.80 -13.12 -9.58
N LYS A 189 -3.95 -14.15 -9.40
CA LYS A 189 -2.54 -13.94 -8.97
C LYS A 189 -1.75 -13.15 -10.02
N THR A 190 -1.94 -13.47 -11.29
CA THR A 190 -1.24 -12.80 -12.41
C THR A 190 -1.76 -11.38 -12.60
N ALA A 191 -3.08 -11.19 -12.59
CA ALA A 191 -3.71 -9.88 -12.64
C ALA A 191 -3.21 -8.96 -11.52
N TYR A 192 -3.10 -9.48 -10.29
CA TYR A 192 -2.59 -8.71 -9.16
C TYR A 192 -1.16 -8.22 -9.35
N ARG A 193 -0.27 -8.98 -10.03
CA ARG A 193 1.12 -8.53 -10.25
C ARG A 193 1.18 -7.27 -11.12
N VAL A 194 0.30 -7.17 -12.10
CA VAL A 194 0.20 -6.01 -12.99
C VAL A 194 -0.41 -4.84 -12.24
N VAL A 195 -1.59 -5.08 -11.65
CA VAL A 195 -2.36 -4.06 -10.91
C VAL A 195 -1.57 -3.51 -9.72
N SER A 196 -0.78 -4.33 -9.03
CA SER A 196 0.01 -3.85 -7.90
C SER A 196 1.05 -2.82 -8.33
N PHE A 197 1.74 -3.00 -9.47
CA PHE A 197 2.73 -2.02 -9.96
C PHE A 197 2.08 -0.70 -10.38
N GLU A 198 0.93 -0.76 -11.05
CA GLU A 198 0.11 0.42 -11.37
C GLU A 198 -0.29 1.16 -10.10
N ASN A 199 -0.87 0.44 -9.14
CA ASN A 199 -1.30 0.99 -7.87
C ASN A 199 -0.14 1.58 -7.05
N LYS A 200 1.05 0.97 -7.07
CA LYS A 200 2.22 1.56 -6.42
C LYS A 200 2.60 2.92 -7.01
N LYS A 201 2.53 3.05 -8.34
CA LYS A 201 2.81 4.32 -9.03
C LYS A 201 1.74 5.36 -8.72
N LEU A 202 0.48 4.95 -8.65
CA LEU A 202 -0.61 5.82 -8.25
C LEU A 202 -0.47 6.29 -6.79
N TYR A 203 -0.10 5.38 -5.89
CA TYR A 203 0.24 5.71 -4.51
C TYR A 203 1.35 6.74 -4.44
N PHE A 204 2.43 6.54 -5.18
CA PHE A 204 3.55 7.48 -5.24
C PHE A 204 3.08 8.88 -5.67
N LYS A 205 2.35 8.99 -6.79
CA LYS A 205 1.81 10.26 -7.30
C LYS A 205 0.92 10.96 -6.26
N THR A 206 0.05 10.18 -5.61
CA THR A 206 -0.87 10.70 -4.59
C THR A 206 -0.12 11.18 -3.35
N PHE A 207 0.89 10.45 -2.87
CA PHE A 207 1.72 10.89 -1.75
C PHE A 207 2.57 12.12 -2.09
N VAL A 208 3.16 12.19 -3.29
CA VAL A 208 3.94 13.37 -3.73
C VAL A 208 3.08 14.63 -3.68
N GLY A 209 1.85 14.55 -4.21
CA GLY A 209 0.92 15.67 -4.15
C GLY A 209 0.70 16.15 -2.71
N LEU A 210 0.51 15.21 -1.78
CA LEU A 210 0.13 15.52 -0.40
C LEU A 210 1.28 16.17 0.33
N ILE A 211 2.49 15.63 0.15
CA ILE A 211 3.71 16.16 0.71
C ILE A 211 3.97 17.59 0.19
N ILE A 212 3.83 17.82 -1.13
CA ILE A 212 4.01 19.16 -1.70
C ILE A 212 2.98 20.14 -1.14
N ASP A 213 1.71 19.72 -1.03
CA ASP A 213 0.64 20.59 -0.55
C ASP A 213 0.87 20.98 0.93
N ILE A 214 1.26 20.04 1.80
CA ILE A 214 1.59 20.32 3.21
C ILE A 214 2.89 21.14 3.33
N TYR A 215 3.93 20.79 2.58
CA TYR A 215 5.18 21.56 2.54
C TYR A 215 4.90 23.02 2.18
N SER A 216 4.07 23.27 1.16
CA SER A 216 3.72 24.63 0.72
C SER A 216 2.98 25.42 1.80
N ILE A 217 2.13 24.76 2.61
CA ILE A 217 1.49 25.38 3.79
C ILE A 217 2.55 25.75 4.85
N ASN A 218 3.53 24.87 5.07
CA ASN A 218 4.63 25.11 6.00
C ASN A 218 5.58 26.24 5.55
N ASN A 219 5.70 26.46 4.24
CA ASN A 219 6.80 27.20 3.62
C ASN A 219 6.33 28.34 2.71
N GLN A 220 5.26 29.05 3.08
CA GLN A 220 4.66 30.13 2.25
C GLN A 220 5.64 31.24 1.85
N ASN A 221 6.70 31.47 2.62
CA ASN A 221 7.72 32.50 2.37
C ASN A 221 9.10 31.92 2.03
N THR A 222 9.19 30.61 1.76
CA THR A 222 10.46 29.95 1.51
C THR A 222 11.04 30.40 0.18
N GLU A 223 12.36 30.61 0.16
CA GLU A 223 13.06 30.98 -1.06
C GLU A 223 12.92 29.89 -2.12
N GLU A 224 12.79 30.30 -3.38
CA GLU A 224 12.66 29.40 -4.53
C GLU A 224 13.80 28.37 -4.58
N SER A 225 15.01 28.75 -4.14
CA SER A 225 16.17 27.87 -4.11
C SER A 225 16.00 26.67 -3.16
N ASP A 226 15.32 26.86 -2.02
CA ASP A 226 15.10 25.82 -1.03
C ASP A 226 13.88 24.96 -1.38
N TYR A 227 12.82 25.58 -1.93
CA TYR A 227 11.71 24.83 -2.54
C TYR A 227 12.22 23.90 -3.65
N ASN A 228 13.10 24.40 -4.52
CA ASN A 228 13.68 23.60 -5.61
C ASN A 228 14.52 22.43 -5.07
N LYS A 229 15.34 22.63 -4.02
CA LYS A 229 16.08 21.53 -3.38
C LYS A 229 15.14 20.46 -2.83
N TYR A 230 14.03 20.87 -2.21
CA TYR A 230 13.02 19.95 -1.70
C TYR A 230 12.39 19.11 -2.82
N VAL A 231 11.95 19.77 -3.89
CA VAL A 231 11.37 19.10 -5.07
C VAL A 231 12.38 18.15 -5.73
N GLN A 232 13.66 18.51 -5.79
CA GLN A 232 14.72 17.61 -6.29
C GLN A 232 14.85 16.32 -5.46
N GLY A 233 14.58 16.38 -4.14
CA GLY A 233 14.48 15.19 -3.30
C GLY A 233 13.34 14.27 -3.72
N LEU A 234 12.16 14.83 -4.00
CA LEU A 234 11.00 14.08 -4.48
C LEU A 234 11.20 13.51 -5.90
N ILE A 235 11.89 14.26 -6.77
CA ILE A 235 12.24 13.78 -8.12
C ILE A 235 13.11 12.53 -8.04
N LYS A 236 14.12 12.50 -7.16
CA LYS A 236 14.96 11.30 -6.97
C LYS A 236 14.16 10.08 -6.50
N LEU A 237 13.16 10.28 -5.64
CA LEU A 237 12.25 9.20 -5.26
C LEU A 237 11.39 8.72 -6.44
N GLY A 238 11.00 9.64 -7.34
CA GLY A 238 10.34 9.33 -8.61
C GLY A 238 11.23 8.52 -9.55
N GLU A 239 12.50 8.89 -9.68
CA GLU A 239 13.48 8.14 -10.49
C GLU A 239 13.66 6.70 -9.98
N GLU A 240 13.64 6.48 -8.66
CA GLU A 240 13.64 5.13 -8.09
C GLU A 240 12.34 4.38 -8.40
N MET A 241 11.19 5.06 -8.36
CA MET A 241 9.89 4.48 -8.68
C MET A 241 9.75 4.10 -10.16
N ASP A 242 10.37 4.88 -11.06
CA ASP A 242 10.38 4.65 -12.50
C ASP A 242 11.19 3.40 -12.90
N LYS A 243 12.04 2.87 -12.02
CA LYS A 243 12.73 1.59 -12.23
C LYS A 243 11.80 0.39 -12.16
N ILE A 244 10.55 0.56 -11.72
CA ILE A 244 9.53 -0.49 -11.71
C ILE A 244 8.89 -0.54 -13.12
N PRO A 245 8.80 -1.73 -13.74
CA PRO A 245 8.21 -1.87 -15.07
C PRO A 245 6.79 -1.28 -15.15
N SER A 246 6.48 -0.62 -16.26
CA SER A 246 5.13 -0.11 -16.60
C SER A 246 4.47 -0.88 -17.75
N ASN A 247 5.23 -1.68 -18.49
CA ASN A 247 4.72 -2.41 -19.64
C ASN A 247 4.17 -3.78 -19.20
N TYR A 248 2.95 -4.11 -19.63
CA TYR A 248 2.25 -5.36 -19.29
C TYR A 248 3.09 -6.60 -19.61
N ASP A 249 3.61 -6.71 -20.83
CA ASP A 249 4.42 -7.86 -21.24
C ASP A 249 5.69 -7.98 -20.41
N ALA A 250 6.34 -6.85 -20.10
CA ALA A 250 7.52 -6.84 -19.24
C ALA A 250 7.18 -7.37 -17.83
N ILE A 251 6.05 -6.94 -17.24
CA ILE A 251 5.61 -7.38 -15.91
C ILE A 251 5.27 -8.87 -15.90
N LEU A 252 4.53 -9.33 -16.90
CA LEU A 252 4.09 -10.72 -17.02
C LEU A 252 5.27 -11.69 -17.19
N ASN A 253 6.37 -11.23 -17.78
CA ASN A 253 7.58 -12.01 -18.01
C ASN A 253 8.54 -12.05 -16.80
N LEU A 254 8.29 -11.28 -15.74
CA LEU A 254 9.12 -11.33 -14.53
C LEU A 254 9.01 -12.69 -13.84
N SER A 255 10.14 -13.19 -13.34
CA SER A 255 10.18 -14.23 -12.32
C SER A 255 9.54 -13.74 -11.01
N GLU A 256 9.21 -14.67 -10.11
CA GLU A 256 8.66 -14.30 -8.81
C GLU A 256 9.66 -13.47 -7.98
N GLN A 257 10.96 -13.80 -8.07
CA GLN A 257 12.04 -13.05 -7.43
C GLN A 257 12.10 -11.60 -7.92
N GLU A 258 12.20 -11.39 -9.24
CA GLU A 258 12.29 -10.03 -9.81
C GLU A 258 11.06 -9.19 -9.45
N TYR A 259 9.88 -9.80 -9.39
CA TYR A 259 8.68 -9.10 -8.94
C TYR A 259 8.80 -8.60 -7.49
N TYR A 260 9.22 -9.45 -6.56
CA TYR A 260 9.36 -9.02 -5.15
C TYR A 260 10.52 -8.04 -4.94
N GLU A 261 11.58 -8.10 -5.75
CA GLU A 261 12.63 -7.08 -5.75
C GLU A 261 12.10 -5.70 -6.16
N HIS A 262 11.22 -5.63 -7.15
CA HIS A 262 10.55 -4.38 -7.53
C HIS A 262 9.55 -3.90 -6.49
N ILE A 263 8.77 -4.80 -5.88
CA ILE A 263 7.87 -4.43 -4.76
C ILE A 263 8.67 -3.92 -3.56
N LEU A 264 9.82 -4.54 -3.26
CA LEU A 264 10.71 -4.10 -2.18
C LEU A 264 11.20 -2.67 -2.43
N LYS A 265 11.72 -2.35 -3.62
CA LYS A 265 12.11 -0.99 -3.99
C LYS A 265 10.96 0.00 -3.83
N SER A 266 9.76 -0.36 -4.30
CA SER A 266 8.57 0.47 -4.08
C SER A 266 8.28 0.71 -2.60
N SER A 267 8.42 -0.32 -1.75
CA SER A 267 8.19 -0.20 -0.31
C SER A 267 9.19 0.73 0.38
N GLU A 268 10.44 0.78 -0.09
CA GLU A 268 11.48 1.67 0.41
C GLU A 268 11.20 3.14 0.02
N VAL A 269 10.76 3.36 -1.22
CA VAL A 269 10.28 4.67 -1.67
C VAL A 269 9.07 5.10 -0.83
N GLN A 270 8.08 4.23 -0.66
CA GLN A 270 6.86 4.52 0.12
C GLN A 270 7.17 4.86 1.59
N LYS A 271 8.09 4.11 2.22
CA LYS A 271 8.60 4.43 3.56
C LYS A 271 9.23 5.83 3.62
N SER A 272 10.04 6.17 2.62
CA SER A 272 10.69 7.48 2.55
C SER A 272 9.67 8.60 2.40
N MET A 273 8.63 8.40 1.58
CA MET A 273 7.51 9.32 1.41
C MET A 273 6.73 9.53 2.71
N LEU A 274 6.39 8.45 3.42
CA LEU A 274 5.71 8.55 4.72
C LEU A 274 6.55 9.29 5.76
N ASN A 275 7.86 9.03 5.83
CA ASN A 275 8.75 9.73 6.74
C ASN A 275 8.79 11.24 6.46
N LEU A 276 8.87 11.63 5.18
CA LEU A 276 8.80 13.04 4.77
C LEU A 276 7.46 13.65 5.20
N LEU A 277 6.35 12.96 4.95
CA LEU A 277 5.02 13.41 5.35
C LEU A 277 4.91 13.61 6.87
N VAL A 278 5.44 12.68 7.67
CA VAL A 278 5.51 12.80 9.13
C VAL A 278 6.32 14.03 9.56
N THR A 279 7.47 14.27 8.90
CA THR A 279 8.28 15.47 9.18
C THR A 279 7.48 16.74 8.92
N GLU A 280 6.84 16.86 7.77
CA GLU A 280 6.05 18.06 7.42
C GLU A 280 4.88 18.27 8.38
N ILE A 281 4.20 17.19 8.75
CA ILE A 281 3.11 17.22 9.72
C ILE A 281 3.62 17.72 11.08
N LYS A 282 4.71 17.15 11.62
CA LYS A 282 5.31 17.61 12.88
C LYS A 282 5.67 19.10 12.86
N THR A 283 6.23 19.60 11.75
CA THR A 283 6.52 21.02 11.57
C THR A 283 5.24 21.87 11.61
N LEU A 284 4.15 21.39 11.00
CA LEU A 284 2.86 22.07 11.04
C LEU A 284 2.31 22.17 12.48
N LYS A 285 2.47 21.12 13.31
CA LYS A 285 2.10 21.14 14.75
C LYS A 285 2.76 22.29 15.49
N GLN A 286 4.08 22.35 15.36
CA GLN A 286 4.93 23.25 16.12
C GLN A 286 4.64 24.73 15.81
N ARG A 287 4.07 25.02 14.64
CA ARG A 287 3.66 26.38 14.27
C ARG A 287 2.31 26.79 14.85
N ASN A 288 1.46 25.83 15.21
CA ASN A 288 0.10 26.06 15.69
C ASN A 288 -0.02 26.00 17.23
N GLU A 289 1.04 25.58 17.93
CA GLU A 289 1.20 25.64 19.40
C GLU A 289 1.92 26.94 19.81
#